data_AF-A0A3C1UGX7-F1
#
_entry.id   AF-A0A3C1UGX7-F1
#
_cell.length_a   1.000
_cell.length_b   1.000
_cell.length_c   1.000
_cell.angle_alpha   90.00
_cell.angle_beta   90.00
_cell.angle_gamma   90.00
#
_symmetry.space_group_name_H-M   'P 1'
#
loop_
_entity.id
_entity.type
_entity.pdbx_description
1 polymer ?
#
loop_
_entity_poly.entity_id
_entity_poly.type
_entity_poly.pdbx_seq_one_letter_code
_entity_poly.pdbx_strand_id
1 'polypeptide(L)'
;VSNGVSLGYSLGQFRGYFPQEYSDLVSIGEQTGKLAETFNYAHVLYARDLDGLTKSLSASIEPILMIGIGLAIGVVAFSVVTPMYSITSHMNST
;
A
#
# COMPACT_ATOMS: atom_id res chain seq x y z
N VAL A 1 -28.61 0.45 16.62
CA VAL A 1 -29.32 0.00 17.85
C VAL A 1 -30.83 0.23 17.85
N SER A 2 -31.40 1.11 17.03
CA SER A 2 -32.86 1.38 17.02
C SER A 2 -33.79 0.20 16.65
N ASN A 3 -33.26 -0.96 16.22
CA ASN A 3 -34.02 -2.14 15.81
C ASN A 3 -33.71 -3.42 16.63
N GLY A 4 -32.95 -3.34 17.73
CA GLY A 4 -32.63 -4.49 18.60
C GLY A 4 -31.63 -5.51 18.03
N VAL A 5 -31.11 -5.31 16.81
CA VAL A 5 -30.04 -6.13 16.22
C VAL A 5 -28.67 -5.74 16.77
N SER A 6 -27.83 -6.76 17.00
CA SER A 6 -26.44 -6.64 17.44
C SER A 6 -25.64 -5.69 16.55
N LEU A 7 -24.78 -4.88 17.18
CA LEU A 7 -23.86 -3.99 16.52
C LEU A 7 -22.85 -4.78 15.66
N GLY A 8 -22.37 -5.91 16.17
CA GLY A 8 -21.52 -6.84 15.42
C GLY A 8 -22.21 -7.38 14.17
N TYR A 9 -23.47 -7.83 14.29
CA TYR A 9 -24.25 -8.30 13.14
C TYR A 9 -24.45 -7.22 12.06
N SER A 10 -24.65 -5.97 12.47
CA SER A 10 -24.84 -4.83 11.55
C SER A 10 -23.53 -4.47 10.83
N LEU A 11 -22.40 -4.51 11.54
CA LEU A 11 -21.07 -4.28 10.95
C LEU A 11 -20.66 -5.40 9.98
N GLY A 12 -21.01 -6.65 10.30
CA GLY A 12 -20.77 -7.81 9.44
C GLY A 12 -21.53 -7.77 8.10
N GLN A 13 -22.55 -6.93 7.95
CA GLN A 13 -23.23 -6.72 6.65
C GLN A 13 -22.39 -5.85 5.69
N PHE A 14 -21.43 -5.06 6.21
CA PHE A 14 -20.56 -4.17 5.44
C PHE A 14 -19.16 -4.75 5.25
N ARG A 15 -19.06 -6.02 4.81
CA ARG A 15 -17.78 -6.76 4.66
C ARG A 15 -16.74 -6.07 3.77
N GLY A 16 -17.14 -5.20 2.86
CA GLY A 16 -16.22 -4.44 2.01
C GLY A 16 -15.42 -3.36 2.74
N TYR A 17 -15.91 -2.90 3.90
CA TYR A 17 -15.28 -1.85 4.71
C TYR A 17 -14.88 -2.34 6.10
N PHE A 18 -15.56 -3.36 6.61
CA PHE A 18 -15.31 -3.97 7.91
C PHE A 18 -14.98 -5.45 7.72
N PRO A 19 -13.69 -5.82 7.78
CA PRO A 19 -13.28 -7.21 7.80
C PRO A 19 -13.99 -7.99 8.91
N GLN A 20 -14.18 -9.29 8.68
CA GLN A 20 -14.93 -10.15 9.59
C GLN A 20 -14.31 -10.16 11.00
N GLU A 21 -12.98 -10.02 11.12
CA GLU A 21 -12.31 -9.97 12.42
C GLU A 21 -12.80 -8.80 13.30
N TYR A 22 -13.09 -7.64 12.70
CA TYR A 22 -13.59 -6.48 13.43
C TYR A 22 -15.05 -6.66 13.88
N SER A 23 -15.88 -7.28 13.04
CA SER A 23 -17.27 -7.63 13.39
C SER A 23 -17.31 -8.59 14.59
N ASP A 24 -16.41 -9.58 14.60
CA ASP A 24 -16.34 -10.58 15.66
C ASP A 24 -15.85 -9.95 16.98
N LEU A 25 -14.88 -9.04 16.93
CA LEU A 25 -14.44 -8.27 18.10
C LEU A 25 -15.58 -7.46 18.72
N VAL A 26 -16.38 -6.77 17.90
CA VAL A 26 -17.51 -6.00 18.39
C VAL A 26 -18.60 -6.91 18.96
N SER A 27 -18.86 -8.07 18.33
CA SER A 27 -19.82 -9.05 18.82
C SER A 27 -19.43 -9.62 20.21
N ILE A 28 -18.14 -9.91 20.42
CA ILE A 28 -17.60 -10.33 21.71
C ILE A 28 -17.73 -9.22 22.76
N GLY A 29 -17.43 -7.98 22.39
CA GLY A 29 -17.57 -6.81 23.26
C GLY A 29 -19.02 -6.55 23.68
N GLU A 30 -19.96 -6.79 22.78
CA GLU A 30 -21.39 -6.66 23.03
C GLU A 30 -21.91 -7.76 23.96
N GLN A 31 -21.48 -9.01 23.76
CA GLN A 31 -21.83 -10.16 24.63
C GLN A 31 -21.24 -10.05 26.04
N THR A 32 -20.05 -9.47 26.18
CA THR A 32 -19.35 -9.33 27.47
C THR A 32 -19.59 -7.99 28.17
N GLY A 33 -20.33 -7.07 27.54
CA GLY A 33 -20.53 -5.70 28.03
C GLY A 33 -19.27 -4.83 27.96
N LYS A 34 -18.22 -5.26 27.26
CA LYS A 34 -16.90 -4.61 27.14
C LYS A 34 -16.69 -3.98 25.76
N LEU A 35 -17.71 -3.29 25.27
CA LEU A 35 -17.69 -2.67 23.95
C LEU A 35 -16.57 -1.62 23.82
N ALA A 36 -16.32 -0.81 24.86
CA ALA A 36 -15.27 0.20 24.84
C ALA A 36 -13.86 -0.42 24.72
N GLU A 37 -13.61 -1.54 25.39
CA GLU A 37 -12.33 -2.25 25.36
C GLU A 37 -12.06 -2.85 23.97
N THR A 38 -13.09 -3.44 23.36
CA THR A 38 -13.02 -4.02 22.01
C THR A 38 -12.87 -2.96 20.91
N PHE A 39 -13.52 -1.80 21.02
CA PHE A 39 -13.28 -0.68 20.11
C PHE A 39 -11.85 -0.12 20.22
N ASN A 40 -11.29 -0.05 21.42
CA ASN A 40 -9.90 0.38 21.60
C ASN A 40 -8.93 -0.62 20.95
N TYR A 41 -9.18 -1.92 21.09
CA TYR A 41 -8.40 -2.95 20.42
C TYR A 41 -8.50 -2.87 18.88
N ALA A 42 -9.70 -2.64 18.34
CA ALA A 42 -9.91 -2.43 16.90
C ALA A 42 -9.10 -1.23 16.38
N HIS A 43 -9.05 -0.12 17.12
CA HIS A 43 -8.23 1.04 16.77
C HIS A 43 -6.73 0.69 16.70
N VAL A 44 -6.22 -0.07 17.68
CA VAL A 44 -4.82 -0.52 17.69
C VAL A 44 -4.51 -1.41 16.47
N LEU A 45 -5.42 -2.30 16.10
CA LEU A 45 -5.26 -3.15 14.92
C LEU A 45 -5.16 -2.29 13.65
N TYR A 46 -6.09 -1.36 13.49
CA TYR A 46 -6.15 -0.49 12.32
C TYR A 46 -4.91 0.41 12.19
N ALA A 47 -4.44 0.97 13.30
CA ALA A 47 -3.22 1.77 13.33
C ALA A 47 -1.99 0.94 12.91
N ARG A 48 -1.93 -0.32 13.33
CA ARG A 48 -0.85 -1.24 12.95
C ARG A 48 -0.89 -1.61 11.47
N ASP A 49 -2.08 -1.87 10.93
CA ASP A 49 -2.27 -2.17 9.51
C ASP A 49 -1.92 -0.96 8.63
N LEU A 50 -2.31 0.25 9.06
CA LEU A 50 -1.94 1.51 8.41
C LEU A 50 -0.42 1.74 8.41
N ASP A 51 0.25 1.50 9.54
CA ASP A 51 1.70 1.64 9.63
C ASP A 51 2.43 0.64 8.70
N GLY A 52 1.95 -0.61 8.69
CA GLY A 52 2.42 -1.64 7.76
C GLY A 52 2.24 -1.24 6.30
N LEU A 53 1.05 -0.76 5.93
CA LEU A 53 0.77 -0.28 4.57
C LEU A 53 1.65 0.90 4.18
N THR A 54 1.81 1.88 5.08
CA THR A 54 2.66 3.06 4.86
C THR A 54 4.12 2.66 4.62
N LYS A 55 4.62 1.70 5.40
CA LYS A 55 5.97 1.16 5.25
C LYS A 55 6.14 0.40 3.94
N SER A 56 5.18 -0.44 3.57
CA SER A 56 5.20 -1.20 2.31
C SER A 56 5.11 -0.29 1.09
N LEU A 57 4.28 0.75 1.13
CA LEU A 57 4.21 1.77 0.09
C LEU A 57 5.56 2.47 -0.07
N SER A 58 6.14 2.93 1.04
CA SER A 58 7.44 3.60 1.04
C SER A 58 8.55 2.70 0.50
N ALA A 59 8.59 1.43 0.91
CA ALA A 59 9.57 0.45 0.43
C ALA A 59 9.42 0.13 -1.07
N SER A 60 8.22 0.25 -1.63
CA SER A 60 7.97 0.01 -3.05
C SER A 60 8.35 1.21 -3.94
N ILE A 61 8.34 2.43 -3.39
CA ILE A 61 8.70 3.64 -4.13
C ILE A 61 10.19 3.64 -4.51
N GLU A 62 11.07 3.19 -3.61
CA GLU A 62 12.51 3.15 -3.84
C GLU A 62 12.94 2.39 -5.12
N PRO A 63 12.55 1.12 -5.35
CA PRO A 63 12.92 0.40 -6.56
C PRO A 63 12.31 1.01 -7.84
N ILE A 64 11.11 1.61 -7.76
CA ILE A 64 10.48 2.30 -8.90
C ILE A 64 11.33 3.49 -9.32
N LEU A 65 11.79 4.30 -8.36
CA LEU A 65 12.66 5.45 -8.64
C LEU A 65 14.00 5.01 -9.23
N MET A 66 14.60 3.93 -8.71
CA MET A 66 15.86 3.39 -9.24
C MET A 66 15.72 2.96 -10.71
N ILE A 67 14.65 2.25 -11.06
CA ILE A 67 14.37 1.86 -12.45
C ILE A 67 14.15 3.10 -13.33
N GLY A 68 13.38 4.08 -12.85
CA GLY A 68 13.12 5.33 -13.58
C GLY A 68 14.39 6.14 -13.86
N ILE A 69 15.25 6.30 -12.86
CA ILE A 69 16.55 7.00 -13.00
C ILE A 69 17.46 6.21 -13.95
N GLY A 70 17.55 4.89 -13.81
CA GLY A 70 18.35 4.04 -14.69
C GLY A 70 17.93 4.15 -16.15
N LEU A 71 16.62 4.14 -16.42
CA LEU A 71 16.08 4.36 -17.77
C LEU A 71 16.40 5.75 -18.30
N ALA A 72 16.22 6.80 -17.49
CA ALA A 72 16.53 8.17 -17.89
C ALA A 72 18.01 8.32 -18.29
N ILE A 73 18.92 7.80 -17.46
CA ILE A 73 20.35 7.79 -17.75
C ILE A 73 20.63 6.95 -19.01
N GLY A 74 20.01 5.78 -19.16
CA GLY A 74 20.16 4.92 -20.33
C GLY A 74 19.75 5.60 -21.64
N VAL A 75 18.65 6.34 -21.65
CA VAL A 75 18.18 7.10 -22.82
C VAL A 75 19.15 8.23 -23.18
N VAL A 76 19.65 8.96 -22.19
CA VAL A 76 20.65 10.01 -22.40
C VAL A 76 21.95 9.41 -22.94
N ALA A 77 22.43 8.32 -22.34
CA ALA A 77 23.63 7.62 -22.80
C ALA A 77 23.46 7.12 -24.24
N PHE A 78 22.34 6.50 -24.58
CA PHE A 78 22.05 6.05 -25.95
C PHE A 78 22.02 7.20 -26.96
N SER A 79 21.46 8.34 -26.57
CA SER A 79 21.37 9.54 -27.41
C SER A 79 22.74 10.16 -27.69
N VAL A 80 23.70 10.03 -26.77
CA VAL A 80 25.07 10.57 -26.91
C VAL A 80 26.01 9.56 -27.58
N VAL A 81 25.95 8.29 -27.19
CA VAL A 81 26.89 7.26 -27.64
C VAL A 81 26.67 6.89 -29.11
N THR A 82 25.42 6.79 -29.56
CA THR A 82 25.09 6.49 -30.97
C THR A 82 25.75 7.46 -31.97
N PRO A 83 25.60 8.79 -31.84
CA PRO A 83 26.25 9.72 -32.77
C PRO A 83 27.78 9.70 -32.65
N MET A 84 28.34 9.45 -31.46
CA MET A 84 29.79 9.31 -31.30
C MET A 84 30.37 8.16 -32.14
N TYR A 85 29.68 7.01 -32.19
CA TYR A 85 30.10 5.90 -33.04
C TYR A 85 30.02 6.25 -34.53
N SER A 86 28.99 6.99 -34.94
CA SER A 86 28.85 7.43 -36.34
C SER A 86 29.98 8.37 -36.77
N ILE A 87 30.41 9.29 -35.91
CA ILE A 87 31.52 10.20 -36.20
C ILE A 87 32.82 9.43 -36.33
N THR A 88 33.08 8.51 -35.40
CA THR A 88 34.29 7.67 -35.40
C THR A 88 34.39 6.81 -36.66
N SER A 89 33.27 6.22 -37.11
CA SER A 89 33.26 5.40 -38.34
C SER A 89 33.48 6.22 -39.61
N HIS A 90 32.92 7.44 -39.69
CA HIS A 90 33.19 8.35 -40.80
C HIS A 90 34.65 8.80 -40.87
N MET A 91 35.28 9.06 -39.71
CA MET A 91 36.69 9.46 -39.64
C MET A 91 37.66 8.34 -40.02
N ASN A 92 37.35 7.08 -39.70
CA ASN A 92 38.21 5.94 -40.03
C ASN A 92 38.03 5.44 -41.49
N SER A 93 37.04 5.98 -42.21
CA SER A 93 36.74 5.63 -43.61
C SER A 93 37.30 6.65 -44.63
N THR A 94 38.04 7.67 -44.18
CA THR A 94 38.80 8.61 -45.02
C THR A 94 40.29 8.41 -44.79
#